data_AF-A0AA42J1K9-F1
#
_entry.id   AF-A0AA42J1K9-F1
#
_cell.length_a   1.000
_cell.length_b   1.000
_cell.length_c   1.000
_cell.angle_alpha   90.00
_cell.angle_beta   90.00
_cell.angle_gamma   90.00
#
_symmetry.space_group_name_H-M   'P 1'
#
loop_
_entity.id
_entity.type
_entity.pdbx_description
1 polymer ?
#
loop_
_entity_poly.entity_id
_entity_poly.type
_entity_poly.pdbx_seq_one_letter_code
_entity_poly.pdbx_strand_id
1 'polypeptide(L)'
;MKDIKLTQVLGIIGILLWAVTIFLRETSVSAISGVGFILGVMPNFAAVWFFASCVCQVYETYYKKAFTLKSMMITLGCIFIGALGSEIVHDLFLNSPFDGYDILVTIIAIVLFAGADYIQLKKSLSC
;
A
#
# COMPACT_ATOMS: atom_id res chain seq x y z
N MET A 1 10.86 20.67 14.89
CA MET A 1 10.05 19.48 14.57
C MET A 1 10.60 18.88 13.30
N LYS A 2 10.75 17.55 13.22
CA LYS A 2 11.20 16.88 12.00
C LYS A 2 10.02 16.90 11.02
N ASP A 3 10.21 17.40 9.80
CA ASP A 3 9.13 17.45 8.81
C ASP A 3 8.64 16.03 8.50
N ILE A 4 7.36 15.78 8.76
CA ILE A 4 6.74 14.49 8.46
C ILE A 4 6.57 14.38 6.96
N LYS A 5 7.09 13.30 6.38
CA LYS A 5 6.98 13.06 4.93
C LYS A 5 5.58 12.57 4.59
N LEU A 6 5.06 12.96 3.42
CA LEU A 6 3.74 12.51 2.95
C LEU A 6 3.69 10.97 2.88
N THR A 7 4.76 10.34 2.42
CA THR A 7 4.88 8.88 2.36
C THR A 7 4.78 8.21 3.75
N GLN A 8 5.27 8.86 4.81
CA GLN A 8 5.11 8.38 6.19
C GLN A 8 3.66 8.47 6.65
N VAL A 9 2.97 9.57 6.31
CA VAL A 9 1.53 9.73 6.60
C VAL A 9 0.71 8.66 5.89
N LEU A 10 1.00 8.40 4.60
CA LEU A 10 0.36 7.33 3.84
C LEU A 10 0.57 5.96 4.50
N GLY A 11 1.77 5.68 5.02
CA GLY A 11 2.04 4.44 5.74
C GLY A 11 1.20 4.27 7.00
N ILE A 12 1.05 5.34 7.79
CA ILE A 12 0.20 5.35 8.99
C ILE A 12 -1.27 5.16 8.60
N ILE A 13 -1.74 5.87 7.58
CA ILE A 13 -3.10 5.70 7.05
C ILE A 13 -3.29 4.27 6.55
N GLY A 14 -2.30 3.70 5.86
CA GLY A 14 -2.33 2.32 5.35
C GLY A 14 -2.57 1.32 6.48
N ILE A 15 -1.74 1.33 7.53
CA ILE A 15 -1.94 0.36 8.63
C ILE A 15 -3.26 0.56 9.38
N LEU A 16 -3.72 1.81 9.53
CA LEU A 16 -5.01 2.10 10.14
C LEU A 16 -6.17 1.61 9.27
N LEU A 17 -6.13 1.84 7.96
CA LEU A 17 -7.14 1.34 7.01
C LEU A 17 -7.17 -0.19 7.00
N TRP A 18 -6.02 -0.83 7.01
CA TRP A 18 -5.92 -2.29 7.07
C TRP A 18 -6.56 -2.83 8.37
N ALA A 19 -6.18 -2.26 9.53
CA ALA A 19 -6.71 -2.68 10.82
C ALA A 19 -8.22 -2.48 10.91
N VAL A 20 -8.71 -1.29 10.54
CA VAL A 20 -10.15 -0.97 10.51
C VAL A 20 -10.90 -1.92 9.58
N THR A 21 -10.32 -2.24 8.41
CA THR A 21 -10.95 -3.16 7.45
C THR A 21 -11.16 -4.54 8.04
N ILE A 22 -10.16 -5.08 8.75
CA ILE A 22 -10.27 -6.39 9.41
C ILE A 22 -11.40 -6.37 10.45
N PHE A 23 -11.46 -5.33 11.29
CA PHE A 23 -12.52 -5.22 12.28
C PHE A 23 -13.91 -5.09 11.66
N LEU A 24 -14.05 -4.32 10.58
CA LEU A 24 -15.35 -4.07 9.94
C LEU A 24 -15.86 -5.25 9.11
N ARG A 25 -14.96 -6.07 8.53
CA ARG A 25 -15.34 -7.25 7.73
C ARG A 25 -16.21 -8.23 8.51
N GLU A 26 -15.93 -8.41 9.79
CA GLU A 26 -16.65 -9.33 10.69
C GLU A 26 -17.98 -8.76 11.22
N THR A 27 -18.36 -7.55 10.83
CA THR A 27 -19.59 -6.90 11.31
C THR A 27 -20.71 -6.95 10.26
N SER A 28 -21.94 -6.68 10.68
CA SER A 28 -23.11 -6.59 9.78
C SER A 28 -22.98 -5.50 8.71
N VAL A 29 -22.02 -4.58 8.84
CA VAL A 29 -21.75 -3.53 7.86
C VAL A 29 -21.22 -4.10 6.54
N SER A 30 -20.52 -5.24 6.57
CA SER A 30 -20.01 -5.89 5.36
C SER A 30 -21.12 -6.44 4.44
N ALA A 31 -22.34 -6.61 4.95
CA ALA A 31 -23.50 -7.02 4.17
C ALA A 31 -24.03 -5.91 3.24
N ILE A 32 -23.64 -4.65 3.45
CA ILE A 32 -23.98 -3.55 2.53
C ILE A 32 -23.09 -3.67 1.30
N SER A 33 -23.66 -3.98 0.13
CA SER A 33 -22.93 -4.36 -1.09
C SER A 33 -21.73 -3.46 -1.42
N GLY A 34 -21.91 -2.13 -1.44
CA GLY A 34 -20.84 -1.18 -1.73
C GLY A 34 -19.75 -1.15 -0.64
N VAL A 35 -20.14 -1.32 0.63
CA VAL A 35 -19.18 -1.34 1.74
C VAL A 35 -18.43 -2.68 1.76
N GLY A 36 -19.13 -3.80 1.53
CA GLY A 36 -18.53 -5.12 1.40
C GLY A 36 -17.48 -5.16 0.29
N PHE A 37 -17.76 -4.57 -0.87
CA PHE A 37 -16.76 -4.45 -1.94
C PHE A 37 -15.53 -3.64 -1.52
N ILE A 38 -15.73 -2.45 -0.93
CA ILE A 38 -14.62 -1.59 -0.47
C ILE A 38 -13.79 -2.36 0.57
N LEU A 39 -14.44 -2.98 1.56
CA LEU A 39 -13.76 -3.79 2.57
C LEU A 39 -13.07 -5.01 1.95
N GLY A 40 -13.55 -5.53 0.82
CA GLY A 40 -12.93 -6.57 0.00
C GLY A 40 -11.56 -6.16 -0.54
N VAL A 41 -11.46 -4.99 -1.15
CA VAL A 41 -10.23 -4.56 -1.84
C VAL A 41 -9.31 -3.66 -1.01
N MET A 42 -9.82 -3.06 0.06
CA MET A 42 -9.09 -2.13 0.92
C MET A 42 -7.79 -2.71 1.52
N PRO A 43 -7.70 -4.00 1.92
CA PRO A 43 -6.45 -4.53 2.48
C PRO A 43 -5.29 -4.45 1.50
N ASN A 44 -5.52 -4.68 0.21
CA ASN A 44 -4.50 -4.59 -0.82
C ASN A 44 -4.04 -3.14 -1.01
N PHE A 45 -5.00 -2.20 -1.10
CA PHE A 45 -4.68 -0.76 -1.14
C PHE A 45 -3.81 -0.32 0.04
N ALA A 46 -4.27 -0.69 1.25
CA ALA A 46 -3.64 -0.33 2.50
C ALA A 46 -2.24 -0.95 2.66
N ALA A 47 -2.07 -2.20 2.22
CA ALA A 47 -0.80 -2.90 2.24
C ALA A 47 0.27 -2.19 1.39
N VAL A 48 -0.09 -1.70 0.20
CA VAL A 48 0.87 -0.95 -0.65
C VAL A 48 1.43 0.26 0.10
N TRP A 49 0.55 1.09 0.66
CA TRP A 49 0.97 2.31 1.36
C TRP A 49 1.81 2.00 2.60
N PHE A 50 1.38 1.00 3.39
CA PHE A 50 2.10 0.59 4.58
C PHE A 50 3.49 0.05 4.25
N PHE A 51 3.59 -0.96 3.38
CA PHE A 51 4.87 -1.60 3.08
C PHE A 51 5.83 -0.66 2.36
N ALA A 52 5.36 0.15 1.40
CA ALA A 52 6.23 1.11 0.72
C ALA A 52 6.78 2.16 1.69
N SER A 53 5.96 2.67 2.61
CA SER A 53 6.39 3.57 3.68
C SER A 53 7.40 2.90 4.64
N CYS A 54 7.17 1.65 5.03
CA CYS A 54 8.11 0.90 5.88
C CYS A 54 9.48 0.78 5.23
N VAL A 55 9.54 0.42 3.94
CA VAL A 55 10.82 0.31 3.22
C VAL A 55 11.49 1.68 3.13
N CYS A 56 10.76 2.76 2.83
CA CYS A 56 11.28 4.12 2.86
C CYS A 56 11.92 4.45 4.22
N GLN A 57 11.23 4.17 5.33
CA GLN A 57 11.73 4.41 6.67
C GLN A 57 12.97 3.58 7.00
N VAL A 58 13.02 2.32 6.57
CA VAL A 58 14.18 1.44 6.74
C VAL A 58 15.40 2.01 5.98
N TYR A 59 15.24 2.45 4.74
CA TYR A 59 16.32 3.08 3.98
C TYR A 59 16.88 4.32 4.68
N GLU A 60 16.00 5.24 5.08
CA GLU A 60 16.42 6.54 5.61
C GLU A 60 16.89 6.47 7.07
N THR A 61 16.22 5.66 7.89
CA THR A 61 16.47 5.63 9.33
C THR A 61 17.53 4.61 9.70
N TYR A 62 17.46 3.40 9.14
CA TYR A 62 18.36 2.31 9.49
C TYR A 62 19.62 2.33 8.60
N TYR A 63 19.45 2.36 7.28
CA TYR A 63 20.59 2.37 6.36
C TYR A 63 21.22 3.74 6.13
N LYS A 64 20.59 4.83 6.62
CA LYS A 64 21.01 6.22 6.38
C LYS A 64 21.21 6.54 4.90
N LYS A 65 20.45 5.87 4.02
CA LYS A 65 20.49 6.06 2.56
C LYS A 65 19.26 6.83 2.11
N ALA A 66 19.43 7.69 1.11
CA ALA A 66 18.30 8.34 0.46
C ALA A 66 17.42 7.30 -0.24
N PHE A 67 16.11 7.40 -0.06
CA PHE A 67 15.15 6.64 -0.84
C PHE A 67 15.03 7.27 -2.23
N THR A 68 15.67 6.65 -3.21
CA THR A 68 15.73 7.18 -4.58
C THR A 68 14.54 6.71 -5.41
N LEU A 69 14.27 7.36 -6.55
CA LEU A 69 13.28 6.90 -7.53
C LEU A 69 13.51 5.42 -7.94
N LYS A 70 14.78 5.01 -8.09
CA LYS A 70 15.11 3.60 -8.39
C LYS A 70 14.70 2.67 -7.25
N SER A 71 15.01 3.04 -6.00
CA SER A 71 14.60 2.27 -4.81
C SER A 71 13.08 2.20 -4.68
N MET A 72 12.37 3.29 -4.98
CA MET A 72 10.91 3.34 -5.01
C MET A 72 10.33 2.38 -6.05
N MET A 73 10.79 2.45 -7.30
CA MET A 73 10.31 1.57 -8.37
C MET A 73 10.54 0.09 -8.07
N ILE A 74 11.71 -0.25 -7.51
CA ILE A 74 12.00 -1.62 -7.06
C ILE A 74 11.03 -2.04 -5.95
N THR A 75 10.82 -1.18 -4.95
CA THR A 75 9.91 -1.44 -3.83
C THR A 75 8.48 -1.69 -4.32
N LEU A 76 7.95 -0.80 -5.17
CA LEU A 76 6.60 -0.91 -5.71
C LEU A 76 6.46 -2.13 -6.64
N GLY A 77 7.49 -2.45 -7.42
CA GLY A 77 7.53 -3.68 -8.23
C GLY A 77 7.51 -4.94 -7.37
N CYS A 78 8.28 -5.00 -6.29
CA CYS A 78 8.24 -6.11 -5.34
C CYS A 78 6.87 -6.26 -4.67
N ILE A 79 6.23 -5.14 -4.29
CA ILE A 79 4.88 -5.14 -3.72
C ILE A 79 3.87 -5.68 -4.74
N PHE A 80 3.94 -5.25 -6.00
CA PHE A 80 3.06 -5.75 -7.05
C PHE A 80 3.22 -7.25 -7.30
N ILE A 81 4.47 -7.73 -7.38
CA ILE A 81 4.77 -9.17 -7.51
C ILE A 81 4.25 -9.93 -6.27
N GLY A 82 4.40 -9.35 -5.08
CA GLY A 82 3.86 -9.90 -3.84
C GLY A 82 2.34 -10.01 -3.86
N ALA A 83 1.63 -8.99 -4.37
CA ALA A 83 0.18 -9.02 -4.54
C ALA A 83 -0.27 -10.10 -5.54
N LEU A 84 0.39 -10.21 -6.70
CA LEU A 84 0.12 -11.29 -7.66
C LEU A 84 0.37 -12.67 -7.04
N GLY A 85 1.49 -12.83 -6.33
CA GLY A 85 1.81 -14.05 -5.62
C GLY A 85 0.78 -14.39 -4.54
N SER A 86 0.28 -13.39 -3.80
CA SER A 86 -0.79 -13.56 -2.82
C SER A 86 -2.06 -14.09 -3.48
N GLU A 87 -2.53 -13.48 -4.57
CA GLU A 87 -3.71 -13.94 -5.29
C GLU A 87 -3.56 -15.38 -5.80
N ILE A 88 -2.39 -15.72 -6.35
CA ILE A 88 -2.10 -17.09 -6.80
C ILE A 88 -2.14 -18.08 -5.63
N VAL A 89 -1.61 -17.70 -4.46
CA VAL A 89 -1.64 -18.55 -3.27
C VAL A 89 -3.07 -18.73 -2.77
N HIS A 90 -3.87 -17.66 -2.78
CA HIS A 90 -5.27 -17.69 -2.37
C HIS A 90 -6.12 -18.58 -3.29
N ASP A 91 -5.89 -18.52 -4.60
CA ASP A 91 -6.56 -19.33 -5.62
C ASP A 91 -6.21 -20.81 -5.51
N LEU A 92 -4.90 -21.13 -5.43
CA LEU A 92 -4.44 -22.52 -5.43
C LEU A 92 -4.58 -23.24 -4.09
N PHE A 93 -4.50 -22.53 -2.97
CA PHE A 93 -4.39 -23.14 -1.64
C PHE A 93 -5.49 -22.75 -0.66
N LEU A 94 -6.23 -21.66 -0.88
CA LEU A 94 -7.21 -21.14 0.07
C LEU A 94 -8.65 -21.11 -0.46
N ASN A 95 -8.90 -21.74 -1.62
CA ASN A 95 -10.22 -21.80 -2.28
C ASN A 95 -10.87 -20.42 -2.49
N SER A 96 -10.05 -19.39 -2.70
CA SER A 96 -10.51 -18.03 -2.97
C SER A 96 -10.12 -17.68 -4.41
N PRO A 97 -11.09 -17.49 -5.33
CA PRO A 97 -10.77 -17.18 -6.72
C PRO A 97 -9.87 -15.96 -6.84
N PHE A 98 -8.98 -15.98 -7.82
CA PHE A 98 -8.16 -14.82 -8.17
C PHE A 98 -9.02 -13.56 -8.40
N ASP A 99 -8.78 -12.50 -7.62
CA ASP A 99 -9.56 -11.26 -7.70
C ASP A 99 -8.82 -10.19 -8.52
N GLY A 100 -9.32 -9.94 -9.74
CA GLY A 100 -8.80 -8.89 -10.60
C GLY A 100 -8.96 -7.48 -10.02
N TYR A 101 -9.94 -7.24 -9.15
CA TYR A 101 -10.12 -5.95 -8.48
C TYR A 101 -9.04 -5.70 -7.44
N ASP A 102 -8.55 -6.73 -6.76
CA ASP A 102 -7.43 -6.62 -5.83
C ASP A 102 -6.15 -6.19 -6.54
N ILE A 103 -5.90 -6.74 -7.73
CA ILE A 103 -4.77 -6.33 -8.58
C ILE A 103 -4.95 -4.89 -9.08
N LEU A 104 -6.16 -4.53 -9.54
CA LEU A 104 -6.46 -3.18 -10.02
C LEU A 104 -6.24 -2.13 -8.91
N VAL A 105 -6.75 -2.39 -7.72
CA VAL A 105 -6.63 -1.49 -6.56
C VAL A 105 -5.18 -1.40 -6.07
N THR A 106 -4.43 -2.50 -6.15
CA THR A 106 -2.97 -2.50 -5.91
C THR A 106 -2.26 -1.56 -6.88
N ILE A 107 -2.57 -1.62 -8.18
CA ILE A 107 -1.97 -0.72 -9.19
C ILE A 107 -2.33 0.73 -8.90
N ILE A 108 -3.58 1.03 -8.55
CA ILE A 108 -4.02 2.38 -8.19
C ILE A 108 -3.23 2.89 -6.98
N ALA A 109 -3.11 2.08 -5.92
CA ALA A 109 -2.35 2.43 -4.73
C ALA A 109 -0.87 2.71 -5.03
N ILE A 110 -0.26 1.90 -5.92
CA ILE A 110 1.12 2.08 -6.38
C ILE A 110 1.29 3.43 -7.09
N VAL A 111 0.40 3.76 -8.03
CA VAL A 111 0.45 5.03 -8.77
C VAL A 111 0.30 6.23 -7.83
N LEU A 112 -0.65 6.15 -6.87
CA LEU A 112 -0.85 7.22 -5.88
C LEU A 112 0.38 7.40 -4.98
N PHE A 113 0.98 6.30 -4.51
CA PHE A 113 2.19 6.37 -3.69
C PHE A 113 3.38 6.95 -4.47
N ALA A 114 3.59 6.49 -5.71
CA ALA A 114 4.65 7.00 -6.57
C ALA A 114 4.48 8.49 -6.87
N GLY A 115 3.25 8.94 -7.14
CA GLY A 115 2.92 10.35 -7.34
C GLY A 115 3.21 11.20 -6.09
N ALA A 116 2.84 10.69 -4.91
CA ALA A 116 3.10 11.36 -3.64
C ALA A 116 4.62 11.53 -3.37
N ASP A 117 5.40 10.47 -3.57
CA ASP A 117 6.86 10.50 -3.40
C ASP A 117 7.52 11.44 -4.43
N TYR A 118 7.08 11.40 -5.69
CA TYR A 118 7.59 12.29 -6.74
C TYR A 118 7.36 13.78 -6.44
N ILE A 119 6.14 14.14 -6.01
CA ILE A 119 5.83 15.53 -5.60
C ILE A 119 6.74 15.97 -4.45
N GLN A 120 7.00 15.06 -3.51
CA GLN A 120 7.86 15.34 -2.38
C GLN A 120 9.33 15.51 -2.76
N LEU A 121 9.86 14.66 -3.65
CA LEU A 121 11.19 14.81 -4.23
C LEU A 121 11.35 16.16 -4.92
N LYS A 122 10.37 16.56 -5.74
CA LYS A 122 10.38 17.87 -6.41
C LYS A 122 10.44 19.03 -5.42
N LYS A 123 9.65 18.98 -4.33
CA LYS A 123 9.69 20.01 -3.27
C LYS A 123 11.07 20.10 -2.60
N SER A 124 11.76 18.98 -2.41
CA SER A 124 13.11 18.99 -1.79
C SER A 124 14.21 19.56 -2.69
N LEU A 125 14.00 19.59 -4.02
CA LEU A 125 14.94 20.13 -5.01
C LEU A 125 14.69 21.61 -5.36
N SER A 126 13.64 22.23 -4.79
CA SER A 126 13.16 23.57 -5.16
C SER A 126 13.68 24.73 -4.27
N CYS A 127 14.78 24.53 -3.53
CA CYS A 127 15.43 25.56 -2.71
C CYS A 127 16.74 26.02 -3.33
#